data_AF-A0A4P6L3P7-F1
#
_entry.id   AF-A0A4P6L3P7-F1
#
_cell.length_a   1.000
_cell.length_b   1.000
_cell.length_c   1.000
_cell.angle_alpha   90.00
_cell.angle_beta   90.00
_cell.angle_gamma   90.00
#
_symmetry.space_group_name_H-M   'P 1'
#
loop_
_entity.id
_entity.type
_entity.pdbx_description
1 polymer ?
#
loop_
_entity_poly.entity_id
_entity_poly.type
_entity_poly.pdbx_seq_one_letter_code
_entity_poly.pdbx_strand_id
1 'polypeptide(L)'
;MAMRDDDNYVKLSVLASAGLHQVEFAKEQKPVPAHHPRYGNTVAGTPAAREGWTWLRLDVRRVDGSERWTAWSSRDGRDWVGGGTWTHRLGPAPRIGLVAMGGGGRNVTFGPLAVSALRTGALRPPHSAAGKEDASVTVTQP
;
A
#
# COMPACT_ATOMS: atom_id res chain seq x y z
N MET A 1 0.54 7.84 -3.27
CA MET A 1 -0.89 8.07 -3.61
C MET A 1 -1.14 7.64 -5.04
N ALA A 2 -2.31 7.09 -5.33
CA ALA A 2 -2.78 6.86 -6.70
C ALA A 2 -4.10 7.60 -6.88
N MET A 3 -4.24 8.36 -7.96
CA MET A 3 -5.38 9.26 -8.16
C MET A 3 -5.82 9.35 -9.62
N ARG A 4 -7.11 9.59 -9.82
CA ARG A 4 -7.65 10.07 -11.10
C ARG A 4 -7.73 11.60 -11.07
N ASP A 5 -8.41 12.10 -10.05
CA ASP A 5 -8.67 13.51 -9.78
C ASP A 5 -8.63 13.75 -8.25
N ASP A 6 -8.85 15.01 -7.83
CA ASP A 6 -8.68 15.43 -6.44
C ASP A 6 -9.74 14.82 -5.49
N ASP A 7 -10.87 14.36 -6.02
CA ASP A 7 -11.96 13.74 -5.26
C ASP A 7 -12.00 12.20 -5.43
N ASN A 8 -11.03 11.59 -6.12
CA ASN A 8 -10.99 10.16 -6.41
C ASN A 8 -9.56 9.62 -6.35
N TYR A 9 -9.21 9.04 -5.21
CA TYR A 9 -7.87 8.54 -4.94
C TYR A 9 -7.83 7.46 -3.87
N VAL A 10 -6.71 6.72 -3.86
CA VAL A 10 -6.23 5.99 -2.68
C VAL A 10 -4.91 6.58 -2.19
N LYS A 11 -4.77 6.70 -0.88
CA LYS A 11 -3.62 7.31 -0.23
C LYS A 11 -3.04 6.35 0.81
N LEU A 12 -1.75 6.07 0.67
CA LEU A 12 -0.98 5.33 1.65
C LEU A 12 0.10 6.28 2.18
N SER A 13 0.05 6.58 3.47
CA SER A 13 0.91 7.59 4.10
C SER A 13 1.14 7.30 5.59
N VAL A 14 2.23 7.80 6.14
CA VAL A 14 2.39 7.88 7.60
C VAL A 14 1.56 9.07 8.09
N LEU A 15 0.55 8.80 8.92
CA LEU A 15 -0.24 9.81 9.61
C LEU A 15 0.37 10.05 10.99
N ALA A 16 0.76 11.30 11.25
CA ALA A 16 1.28 11.75 12.54
C ALA A 16 0.45 12.95 13.03
N SER A 17 -0.59 12.72 13.83
CA SER A 17 -1.51 13.76 14.30
C SER A 17 -2.10 13.40 15.66
N ALA A 18 -2.25 14.38 16.57
CA ALA A 18 -2.92 14.24 17.87
C ALA A 18 -2.50 12.99 18.70
N GLY A 19 -1.20 12.65 18.69
CA GLY A 19 -0.66 11.48 19.39
C GLY A 19 -0.75 10.15 18.62
N LEU A 20 -1.42 10.13 17.46
CA LEU A 20 -1.38 8.99 16.54
C LEU A 20 -0.12 9.06 15.69
N HIS A 21 0.55 7.92 15.55
CA HIS A 21 1.64 7.70 14.61
C HIS A 21 1.46 6.33 13.97
N GLN A 22 0.79 6.31 12.81
CA GLN A 22 0.35 5.07 12.16
C GLN A 22 0.51 5.15 10.64
N VAL A 23 0.60 4.00 9.97
CA VAL A 23 0.49 3.96 8.51
C VAL A 23 -0.99 3.93 8.15
N GLU A 24 -1.48 5.03 7.58
CA GLU A 24 -2.85 5.18 7.11
C GLU A 24 -2.98 4.69 5.66
N PHE A 25 -4.01 3.89 5.40
CA PHE A 25 -4.51 3.60 4.05
C PHE A 25 -5.94 4.12 3.87
N ALA A 26 -6.07 5.19 3.09
CA ALA A 26 -7.32 5.88 2.87
C ALA A 26 -7.81 5.78 1.43
N LYS A 27 -9.12 5.94 1.26
CA LYS A 27 -9.81 6.14 -0.01
C LYS A 27 -10.70 7.38 0.08
N GLU A 28 -10.67 8.19 -0.96
CA GLU A 28 -11.71 9.18 -1.23
C GLU A 28 -12.38 8.88 -2.58
N GLN A 29 -13.69 9.06 -2.66
CA GLN A 29 -14.44 8.83 -3.90
C GLN A 29 -15.57 9.83 -4.08
N LYS A 30 -15.84 10.18 -5.34
CA LYS A 30 -16.98 11.01 -5.76
C LYS A 30 -17.44 10.62 -7.18
N PRO A 31 -18.76 10.60 -7.44
CA PRO A 31 -19.86 10.89 -6.52
C PRO A 31 -20.11 9.79 -5.48
N VAL A 32 -20.75 10.18 -4.37
CA VAL A 32 -21.36 9.29 -3.38
C VAL A 32 -22.82 9.70 -3.19
N PRO A 33 -23.71 8.81 -2.71
CA PRO A 33 -25.08 9.19 -2.39
C PRO A 33 -25.13 10.38 -1.42
N ALA A 34 -26.23 11.13 -1.45
CA ALA A 34 -26.43 12.25 -0.54
C ALA A 34 -26.21 11.79 0.92
N HIS A 35 -25.52 12.61 1.71
CA HIS A 35 -25.18 12.36 3.12
C HIS A 35 -24.23 11.18 3.39
N HIS A 36 -23.70 10.50 2.37
CA HIS A 36 -22.64 9.50 2.57
C HIS A 36 -21.26 10.16 2.69
N PRO A 37 -20.35 9.61 3.53
CA PRO A 37 -18.98 10.07 3.59
C PRO A 37 -18.24 9.77 2.27
N ARG A 38 -17.41 10.71 1.82
CA ARG A 38 -16.52 10.53 0.66
C ARG A 38 -15.21 9.85 1.03
N TYR A 39 -14.72 10.14 2.23
CA TYR A 39 -13.43 9.68 2.74
C TYR A 39 -13.62 8.56 3.77
N GLY A 40 -12.75 7.55 3.69
CA GLY A 40 -12.62 6.52 4.71
C GLY A 40 -11.18 6.00 4.77
N ASN A 41 -10.77 5.52 5.92
CA ASN A 41 -9.41 5.01 6.13
C ASN A 41 -9.38 3.72 6.96
N THR A 42 -8.24 3.04 6.88
CA THR A 42 -7.87 1.91 7.74
C THR A 42 -6.37 2.00 8.07
N VAL A 43 -5.92 1.15 8.98
CA VAL A 43 -4.51 1.08 9.39
C VAL A 43 -3.80 -0.01 8.59
N ALA A 44 -2.70 0.36 7.93
CA ALA A 44 -1.85 -0.55 7.15
C ALA A 44 -0.56 -0.95 7.87
N GLY A 45 -0.41 -0.58 9.15
CA GLY A 45 0.68 -0.98 10.01
C GLY A 45 1.22 0.14 10.89
N THR A 46 2.34 -0.14 11.54
CA THR A 46 3.06 0.79 12.41
C THR A 46 4.30 1.33 11.70
N PRO A 47 4.53 2.65 11.66
CA PRO A 47 5.74 3.23 11.12
C PRO A 47 7.00 2.70 11.82
N ALA A 48 8.14 2.83 11.15
CA ALA A 48 9.43 2.58 11.79
C ALA A 48 9.66 3.56 12.95
N ALA A 49 10.58 3.19 13.86
CA ALA A 49 11.05 4.10 14.90
C ALA A 49 11.71 5.36 14.29
N ARG A 50 11.94 6.38 15.11
CA ARG A 50 12.30 7.76 14.70
C ARG A 50 13.46 7.90 13.70
N GLU A 51 14.36 6.91 13.62
CA GLU A 51 15.55 6.93 12.76
C GLU A 51 15.49 5.89 11.63
N GLY A 52 14.40 5.13 11.54
CA GLY A 52 14.22 4.09 10.54
C GLY A 52 13.41 4.55 9.33
N TRP A 53 13.62 3.86 8.20
CA TRP A 53 12.78 4.02 7.02
C TRP A 53 11.46 3.29 7.19
N THR A 54 10.34 3.99 6.95
CA THR A 54 9.05 3.34 6.75
C THR A 54 8.85 3.09 5.27
N TRP A 55 8.78 1.83 4.88
CA TRP A 55 8.54 1.40 3.51
C TRP A 55 7.04 1.26 3.28
N LEU A 56 6.57 1.80 2.15
CA LEU A 56 5.16 1.80 1.76
C LEU A 56 5.03 1.12 0.40
N ARG A 57 4.06 0.22 0.27
CA ARG A 57 3.76 -0.47 -0.97
C ARG A 57 2.26 -0.50 -1.22
N LEU A 58 1.89 -0.19 -2.45
CA LEU A 58 0.52 -0.20 -2.92
C LEU A 58 0.42 -1.14 -4.11
N ASP A 59 -0.33 -2.22 -3.94
CA ASP A 59 -0.61 -3.18 -5.01
C ASP A 59 -1.96 -2.84 -5.64
N VAL A 60 -2.06 -2.97 -6.96
CA VAL A 60 -3.35 -2.89 -7.67
C VAL A 60 -3.57 -4.16 -8.48
N ARG A 61 -4.72 -4.81 -8.27
CA ARG A 61 -5.20 -5.88 -9.14
C ARG A 61 -6.47 -5.42 -9.83
N ARG A 62 -6.53 -5.65 -11.15
CA ARG A 62 -7.68 -5.33 -11.98
C ARG A 62 -8.34 -6.62 -12.44
N VAL A 63 -9.61 -6.81 -12.12
CA VAL A 63 -10.43 -7.97 -12.52
C VAL A 63 -11.79 -7.45 -12.91
N ASP A 64 -12.24 -7.74 -14.14
CA ASP A 64 -13.56 -7.37 -14.67
C ASP A 64 -13.92 -5.88 -14.48
N GLY A 65 -12.96 -4.99 -14.71
CA GLY A 65 -13.13 -3.54 -14.55
C GLY A 65 -13.17 -3.05 -13.09
N SER A 66 -13.02 -3.95 -12.12
CA SER A 66 -12.87 -3.62 -10.70
C SER A 66 -11.39 -3.51 -10.32
N GLU A 67 -11.03 -2.47 -9.55
CA GLU A 67 -9.69 -2.29 -9.03
C GLU A 67 -9.65 -2.58 -7.53
N ARG A 68 -8.83 -3.55 -7.14
CA ARG A 68 -8.51 -3.83 -5.74
C ARG A 68 -7.15 -3.25 -5.42
N TRP A 69 -7.15 -2.22 -4.58
CA TRP A 69 -5.97 -1.54 -4.10
C TRP A 69 -5.64 -2.05 -2.70
N THR A 70 -4.48 -2.70 -2.55
CA THR A 70 -4.06 -3.30 -1.27
C THR A 70 -2.82 -2.58 -0.75
N ALA A 71 -2.88 -2.12 0.49
CA ALA A 71 -1.78 -1.44 1.15
C ALA A 71 -0.96 -2.37 2.04
N TRP A 72 0.36 -2.16 1.96
CA TRP A 72 1.35 -2.83 2.79
C TRP A 72 2.34 -1.80 3.32
N SER A 73 2.88 -2.07 4.51
CA SER A 73 3.96 -1.30 5.09
C SER A 73 5.04 -2.21 5.66
N SER A 74 6.25 -1.68 5.79
CA SER A 74 7.36 -2.38 6.41
C SER A 74 8.25 -1.41 7.17
N ARG A 75 8.84 -1.88 8.27
CA ARG A 75 9.77 -1.10 9.11
C ARG A 75 11.24 -1.33 8.76
N ASP A 76 11.52 -2.31 7.89
CA ASP A 76 12.87 -2.75 7.54
C ASP A 76 13.06 -3.04 6.03
N GLY A 77 11.98 -2.95 5.25
CA GLY A 77 11.97 -3.23 3.81
C GLY A 77 11.91 -4.72 3.47
N ARG A 78 11.86 -5.60 4.47
CA ARG A 78 11.90 -7.07 4.33
C ARG A 78 10.61 -7.70 4.81
N ASP A 79 10.19 -7.37 6.02
CA ASP A 79 8.97 -7.88 6.64
C ASP A 79 7.83 -6.89 6.39
N TRP A 80 6.87 -7.33 5.58
CA TRP A 80 5.74 -6.51 5.16
C TRP A 80 4.48 -6.90 5.94
N VAL A 81 3.82 -5.93 6.54
CA VAL A 81 2.54 -6.06 7.24
C VAL A 81 1.47 -5.24 6.54
N GLY A 82 0.19 -5.58 6.75
CA GLY A 82 -0.93 -4.89 6.13
C GLY A 82 -1.94 -5.86 5.52
N GLY A 83 -2.49 -5.51 4.36
CA GLY A 83 -3.55 -6.27 3.69
C GLY A 83 -4.91 -5.56 3.62
N GLY A 84 -5.00 -4.36 4.19
CA GLY A 84 -6.16 -3.47 4.01
C GLY A 84 -6.39 -3.23 2.52
N THR A 85 -7.60 -3.53 2.05
CA THR A 85 -7.93 -3.47 0.62
C THR A 85 -9.15 -2.60 0.39
N TRP A 86 -9.01 -1.61 -0.49
CA TRP A 86 -10.12 -0.81 -0.99
C TRP A 86 -10.47 -1.23 -2.41
N THR A 87 -11.76 -1.29 -2.73
CA THR A 87 -12.21 -1.25 -4.12
C THR A 87 -12.33 0.20 -4.59
N HIS A 88 -11.86 0.48 -5.80
CA HIS A 88 -12.02 1.77 -6.45
C HIS A 88 -12.10 1.61 -7.98
N ARG A 89 -12.25 2.73 -8.69
CA ARG A 89 -12.39 2.84 -10.14
C ARG A 89 -11.68 4.10 -10.63
N LEU A 90 -10.36 4.13 -10.46
CA LEU A 90 -9.50 5.23 -10.90
C LEU A 90 -9.27 5.19 -12.42
N GLY A 91 -9.44 4.03 -13.04
CA GLY A 91 -9.38 3.83 -14.48
C GLY A 91 -8.03 3.26 -14.94
N PRO A 92 -7.81 3.14 -16.25
CA PRO A 92 -6.64 2.46 -16.79
C PRO A 92 -5.32 3.22 -16.58
N ALA A 93 -5.37 4.53 -16.36
CA ALA A 93 -4.19 5.40 -16.25
C ALA A 93 -4.24 6.31 -14.99
N PRO A 94 -4.28 5.75 -13.77
CA PRO A 94 -4.19 6.57 -12.57
C PRO A 94 -2.79 7.20 -12.47
N ARG A 95 -2.73 8.45 -12.02
CA ARG A 95 -1.46 9.09 -11.67
C ARG A 95 -0.98 8.56 -10.33
N ILE A 96 0.30 8.20 -10.24
CA ILE A 96 0.94 7.77 -8.99
C ILE A 96 1.97 8.82 -8.60
N GLY A 97 1.94 9.23 -7.34
CA GLY A 97 2.85 10.24 -6.80
C GLY A 97 3.21 10.03 -5.34
N LEU A 98 4.39 10.53 -4.97
CA LEU A 98 4.80 10.73 -3.58
C LEU A 98 4.03 11.93 -3.02
N VAL A 99 3.55 11.82 -1.78
CA VAL A 99 2.68 12.82 -1.19
C VAL A 99 3.13 13.16 0.23
N ALA A 100 3.24 14.45 0.51
CA ALA A 100 3.49 15.02 1.82
C ALA A 100 2.39 16.05 2.08
N MET A 101 1.59 15.84 3.12
CA MET A 101 0.44 16.70 3.43
C MET A 101 0.32 16.85 4.94
N GLY A 102 -0.15 18.02 5.37
CA GLY A 102 -0.28 18.39 6.77
C GLY A 102 0.00 19.86 6.98
N GLY A 103 0.13 20.27 8.24
CA GLY A 103 0.64 21.61 8.58
C GLY A 103 2.13 21.75 8.27
N GLY A 104 2.61 23.00 8.25
CA GLY A 104 4.04 23.29 8.06
C GLY A 104 4.92 22.87 9.24
N GLY A 105 6.24 22.98 9.06
CA GLY A 105 7.23 22.78 10.14
C GLY A 105 7.79 21.36 10.27
N ARG A 106 7.45 20.44 9.35
CA ARG A 106 8.00 19.09 9.30
C ARG A 106 8.40 18.73 7.88
N ASN A 107 9.63 18.23 7.74
CA ASN A 107 10.13 17.75 6.47
C ASN A 107 9.92 16.24 6.36
N VAL A 108 9.74 15.76 5.14
CA VAL A 108 9.79 14.34 4.82
C VAL A 108 10.82 14.11 3.72
N THR A 109 11.62 13.08 3.89
CA THR A 109 12.54 12.60 2.86
C THR A 109 11.94 11.35 2.25
N PHE A 110 11.84 11.32 0.93
CA PHE A 110 11.47 10.11 0.22
C PHE A 110 12.73 9.40 -0.27
N GLY A 111 12.79 8.10 -0.04
CA GLY A 111 13.86 7.24 -0.54
C GLY A 111 13.54 6.67 -1.94
N PRO A 112 14.24 5.60 -2.34
CA PRO A 112 14.04 4.97 -3.64
C PRO A 112 12.58 4.62 -3.91
N LEU A 113 12.12 4.93 -5.12
CA LEU A 113 10.80 4.57 -5.64
C LEU A 113 10.95 3.50 -6.70
N ALA A 114 10.14 2.45 -6.61
CA ALA A 114 10.03 1.43 -7.64
C ALA A 114 8.56 1.26 -8.05
N VAL A 115 8.35 1.11 -9.36
CA VAL A 115 7.06 0.75 -9.94
C VAL A 115 7.29 -0.45 -10.85
N SER A 116 6.53 -1.51 -10.64
CA SER A 116 6.68 -2.74 -11.41
C SER A 116 5.34 -3.45 -11.57
N ALA A 117 5.25 -4.31 -12.58
CA ALA A 117 4.12 -5.21 -12.72
C ALA A 117 4.15 -6.26 -11.60
N LEU A 118 2.98 -6.58 -11.04
CA LEU A 118 2.83 -7.68 -10.10
C LEU A 118 3.08 -8.99 -10.85
N ARG A 119 4.04 -9.80 -10.38
CA ARG A 119 4.27 -11.13 -10.96
C ARG A 119 3.18 -12.08 -10.53
N THR A 120 2.43 -12.61 -11.51
CA THR A 120 1.44 -13.66 -11.32
C THR A 120 2.16 -14.94 -10.85
N GLY A 121 2.23 -15.15 -9.54
CA GLY A 121 2.96 -16.28 -8.91
C GLY A 121 3.68 -15.92 -7.60
N ALA A 122 3.97 -14.64 -7.36
CA ALA A 122 4.68 -14.19 -6.15
C ALA A 122 3.74 -13.78 -4.99
N LEU A 123 2.48 -14.21 -5.03
CA LEU A 123 1.47 -13.88 -4.04
C LEU A 123 1.50 -14.87 -2.88
N ARG A 124 2.68 -15.04 -2.28
CA ARG A 124 2.71 -15.53 -0.91
C ARG A 124 2.40 -14.31 -0.04
N PRO A 125 1.35 -14.32 0.81
CA PRO A 125 1.31 -13.36 1.88
C PRO A 125 2.62 -13.50 2.65
N PRO A 126 3.32 -12.40 2.99
CA PRO A 126 4.61 -12.44 3.70
C PRO A 126 4.54 -13.03 5.13
N HIS A 127 3.47 -13.76 5.47
CA HIS A 127 3.23 -14.38 6.77
C HIS A 127 2.95 -15.88 6.72
N SER A 128 3.02 -16.54 5.56
CA SER A 128 2.97 -18.01 5.57
C SER A 128 4.32 -18.50 6.10
N ALA A 129 4.35 -18.86 7.38
CA ALA A 129 5.45 -19.56 7.99
C ALA A 129 5.96 -20.68 7.07
N ALA A 130 7.27 -20.89 7.07
CA ALA A 130 7.87 -22.08 6.49
C ALA A 130 7.33 -23.31 7.25
N GLY A 131 6.31 -23.96 6.69
CA GLY A 131 6.04 -25.36 6.98
C GLY A 131 7.08 -26.17 6.22
N LYS A 132 7.87 -26.96 6.94
CA LYS A 132 8.74 -27.99 6.38
C LYS A 132 7.90 -28.87 5.44
N GLU A 133 8.32 -29.00 4.19
CA GLU A 133 8.03 -30.19 3.41
C GLU A 133 9.15 -30.40 2.39
N ASP A 134 9.70 -31.62 2.47
CA ASP A 134 10.75 -32.15 1.62
C ASP A 134 10.37 -32.09 0.14
N ALA A 135 11.33 -31.65 -0.68
CA ALA A 135 11.42 -32.12 -2.06
C ALA A 135 12.89 -32.07 -2.47
N SER A 136 13.59 -33.18 -2.22
CA SER A 136 14.84 -33.50 -2.88
C SER A 136 14.58 -33.64 -4.39
N VAL A 137 15.32 -32.88 -5.19
CA VAL A 137 15.45 -33.16 -6.62
C VAL A 137 16.93 -33.23 -6.93
N THR A 138 17.39 -34.46 -7.10
CA THR A 138 18.68 -34.80 -7.71
C THR A 138 18.62 -34.45 -9.19
N VAL A 139 19.55 -33.62 -9.67
CA VAL A 139 19.84 -33.48 -11.09
C VAL A 139 21.24 -34.00 -11.33
N THR A 140 21.33 -35.15 -12.01
CA THR A 140 22.56 -35.64 -12.62
C THR A 140 22.72 -34.97 -13.97
N GLN A 141 23.87 -34.37 -14.24
CA GLN A 141 24.25 -33.92 -15.59
C GLN A 141 25.23 -34.94 -16.21
N PRO A 142 25.24 -35.11 -17.54
CA PRO A 142 26.21 -35.96 -18.23
C PRO A 142 27.64 -35.40 -18.16
#